data_AF-A0A6N9R884-F1
#
_entry.id   AF-A0A6N9R884-F1
#
_cell.length_a   1.000
_cell.length_b   1.000
_cell.length_c   1.000
_cell.angle_alpha   90.00
_cell.angle_beta   90.00
_cell.angle_gamma   90.00
#
_symmetry.space_group_name_H-M   'P 1'
#
loop_
_entity.id
_entity.type
_entity.pdbx_description
1 polymer ?
#
loop_
_entity_poly.entity_id
_entity_poly.type
_entity_poly.pdbx_seq_one_letter_code
_entity_poly.pdbx_strand_id
1 'polypeptide(L)' 'MIVRGATPPGAAGRVYGFVYSGLDLGGVLGPIAFGFLLDHDAARMVFLVAAGCFFLAIATVVQARRTTLRRGAPALT' A
#
# COMPACT_ATOMS: atom_id res chain seq x y z
N MET A 1 -0.08 -17.29 -3.95
CA MET A 1 0.43 -15.91 -3.81
C MET A 1 -0.76 -14.95 -3.76
N ILE A 2 -0.87 -14.10 -2.74
CA ILE A 2 -2.07 -13.26 -2.46
C ILE A 2 -2.52 -12.44 -3.68
N VAL A 3 -1.59 -11.86 -4.44
CA VAL A 3 -1.89 -11.02 -5.62
C VAL A 3 -2.49 -11.85 -6.77
N ARG A 4 -1.98 -13.07 -7.04
CA ARG A 4 -2.51 -13.92 -8.12
C ARG A 4 -3.96 -14.35 -7.88
N GLY A 5 -4.36 -14.52 -6.62
CA GLY A 5 -5.75 -14.86 -6.27
C GLY A 5 -6.74 -13.70 -6.45
N ALA A 6 -6.25 -12.45 -6.43
CA ALA A 6 -7.07 -11.25 -6.59
C ALA A 6 -7.07 -10.72 -8.04
N THR A 7 -6.23 -11.26 -8.93
CA THR A 7 -6.05 -10.75 -10.28
C THR A 7 -7.01 -11.44 -11.26
N PRO A 8 -7.80 -10.68 -12.07
CA PRO A 8 -8.63 -11.26 -13.12
C PRO A 8 -7.82 -12.05 -14.17
N PRO A 9 -8.42 -13.06 -14.82
CA PRO A 9 -7.79 -13.76 -15.93
C PRO A 9 -7.35 -12.76 -17.02
N GLY A 10 -6.11 -12.86 -17.49
CA GLY A 10 -5.56 -11.96 -18.52
C GLY A 10 -5.13 -10.56 -18.06
N ALA A 11 -5.31 -10.19 -16.78
CA ALA A 11 -4.92 -8.88 -16.24
C ALA A 11 -3.67 -8.90 -15.36
N ALA A 12 -3.00 -10.06 -15.23
CA ALA A 12 -1.85 -10.27 -14.35
C ALA A 12 -0.74 -9.22 -14.54
N GLY A 13 -0.32 -8.96 -15.78
CA GLY A 13 0.73 -7.98 -16.06
C GLY A 13 0.40 -6.57 -15.59
N ARG A 14 -0.86 -6.12 -15.73
CA ARG A 14 -1.30 -4.78 -15.30
C ARG A 14 -1.36 -4.66 -13.78
N VAL A 15 -1.88 -5.67 -13.08
CA VAL A 15 -1.97 -5.64 -11.61
C VAL A 15 -0.58 -5.69 -10.99
N TYR A 16 0.29 -6.58 -11.48
CA TYR A 16 1.68 -6.65 -11.02
C TYR A 16 2.45 -5.37 -11.33
N GLY A 17 2.29 -4.82 -12.54
CA GLY A 17 2.89 -3.55 -12.93
C GLY A 17 2.50 -2.42 -11.97
N PHE A 18 1.20 -2.28 -11.66
CA PHE A 18 0.73 -1.25 -10.72
C PHE A 18 1.34 -1.39 -9.31
N VAL A 19 1.39 -2.62 -8.77
CA VAL A 19 1.99 -2.88 -7.45
C VAL A 19 3.47 -2.51 -7.45
N TYR A 20 4.19 -2.91 -8.50
CA TYR A 20 5.63 -2.68 -8.59
C TYR A 20 5.96 -1.20 -8.80
N SER A 21 5.17 -0.47 -9.59
CA SER A 21 5.32 0.98 -9.72
C SER A 21 5.18 1.70 -8.37
N GLY A 22 4.30 1.22 -7.49
CA GLY A 22 4.20 1.72 -6.11
C GLY A 22 5.45 1.42 -5.28
N LEU A 23 6.06 0.25 -5.46
CA LEU A 23 7.32 -0.12 -4.80
C LEU A 23 8.48 0.74 -5.27
N ASP A 24 8.62 0.96 -6.58
CA ASP A 24 9.66 1.80 -7.16
C ASP A 24 9.53 3.24 -6.67
N LEU A 25 8.30 3.77 -6.65
CA LEU A 25 8.02 5.11 -6.13
C LEU A 25 8.39 5.22 -4.64
N GLY A 26 8.03 4.23 -3.83
CA GLY A 26 8.44 4.16 -2.42
C GLY A 26 9.95 4.05 -2.26
N GLY A 27 10.63 3.30 -3.13
CA GLY A 27 12.08 3.15 -3.15
C GLY A 27 12.81 4.44 -3.48
N VAL A 28 12.23 5.32 -4.30
CA VAL A 28 12.78 6.66 -4.60
C VAL A 28 12.46 7.66 -3.50
N LEU A 29 11.20 7.70 -3.02
CA LEU A 29 10.77 8.68 -2.02
C LEU A 29 11.30 8.38 -0.61
N GLY A 30 11.47 7.12 -0.26
CA GLY A 30 11.91 6.67 1.07
C GLY A 30 13.25 7.28 1.48
N PRO A 31 14.35 7.09 0.71
CA PRO A 31 15.65 7.67 1.02
C PRO A 31 15.64 9.21 1.05
N ILE A 32 14.85 9.85 0.20
CA ILE A 32 14.74 11.32 0.18
C ILE A 32 14.10 11.81 1.49
N ALA A 33 12.96 11.23 1.87
CA ALA A 33 12.24 11.62 3.08
C ALA A 33 13.01 11.24 4.35
N PHE A 34 13.47 9.99 4.48
CA PHE A 34 14.17 9.52 5.67
C PHE A 34 15.60 10.07 5.76
N GLY A 35 16.28 10.29 4.63
CA GLY A 35 17.58 10.95 4.58
C GLY A 35 17.50 12.38 5.12
N PHE A 36 16.52 13.17 4.67
CA PHE A 36 16.29 14.52 5.20
C PHE A 36 16.04 14.54 6.72
N LEU A 37 15.29 13.55 7.24
CA LEU A 37 15.07 13.40 8.67
C LEU A 37 16.36 13.07 9.44
N LEU A 38 17.21 12.22 8.86
CA LEU A 38 18.50 11.84 9.46
C LEU A 38 19.49 13.01 9.44
N ASP A 39 19.49 13.81 8.38
CA ASP A 39 20.35 15.01 8.27
C ASP A 39 20.03 16.06 9.36
N HIS A 40 18.82 16.03 9.92
CA HIS A 40 18.39 16.88 11.04
C HIS A 40 18.56 16.23 12.41
N ASP A 41 19.35 15.15 12.52
CA ASP A 41 19.57 14.35 13.73
C ASP A 41 18.27 13.73 14.31
N ALA A 42 17.20 13.70 13.51
CA ALA A 42 15.87 13.24 13.94
C ALA A 42 15.67 11.73 13.71
N ALA A 43 16.64 10.90 14.10
CA ALA A 43 16.59 9.45 13.90
C ALA A 43 15.33 8.80 14.52
N ARG A 44 14.85 9.32 15.65
CA ARG A 44 13.59 8.86 16.28
C ARG A 44 12.36 9.11 15.41
N MET A 45 12.35 10.19 14.63
CA MET A 45 11.23 10.54 13.76
C MET A 45 11.11 9.57 12.57
N VAL A 46 12.22 8.98 12.12
CA VAL A 46 12.21 7.95 11.06
C VAL A 46 11.29 6.79 11.45
N PHE A 47 11.43 6.29 12.69
CA PHE A 47 10.60 5.19 13.20
C PHE A 47 9.13 5.60 13.35
N LEU A 48 8.84 6.83 13.78
CA LEU A 48 7.47 7.32 13.92
C LEU A 48 6.78 7.48 12.55
N VAL A 49 7.48 8.04 11.56
CA VAL A 49 6.97 8.17 10.19
C VAL A 49 6.75 6.78 9.57
N ALA A 50 7.71 5.86 9.73
CA ALA A 50 7.56 4.49 9.25
C ALA A 50 6.35 3.78 9.90
N ALA A 51 6.17 3.92 11.21
CA ALA A 51 5.00 3.39 11.91
C ALA A 51 3.70 3.99 11.36
N GLY A 52 3.67 5.30 11.11
CA GLY A 52 2.54 5.98 10.45
C GLY A 52 2.20 5.39 9.08
N CYS A 53 3.21 5.17 8.23
CA CYS A 53 3.05 4.54 6.93
C CYS A 53 2.47 3.12 7.04
N PHE A 54 2.94 2.31 8.00
CA PHE A 54 2.38 0.98 8.23
C PHE A 54 0.93 1.03 8.71
N PHE A 55 0.58 1.95 9.61
CA PHE A 55 -0.81 2.16 10.02
C PHE A 55 -1.71 2.54 8.84
N LEU A 56 -1.24 3.44 7.97
CA LEU A 56 -1.97 3.82 6.74
C LEU A 56 -2.14 2.63 5.79
N ALA A 57 -1.12 1.79 5.63
CA ALA A 57 -1.21 0.59 4.82
C ALA A 57 -2.26 -0.39 5.37
N ILE A 58 -2.25 -0.63 6.69
CA ILE A 58 -3.25 -1.47 7.36
C ILE A 58 -4.65 -0.89 7.18
N ALA A 59 -4.83 0.40 7.45
CA ALA A 59 -6.12 1.08 7.30
C ALA A 59 -6.66 0.98 5.87
N THR A 60 -5.79 1.15 4.87
CA THR A 60 -6.13 1.01 3.45
C THR A 60 -6.63 -0.39 3.13
N VAL A 61 -5.94 -1.44 3.59
CA VAL A 61 -6.35 -2.83 3.37
C VAL A 61 -7.67 -3.14 4.08
N VAL A 62 -7.84 -2.67 5.32
CA VAL A 62 -9.09 -2.86 6.08
C VAL A 62 -10.25 -2.17 5.36
N GLN A 63 -10.06 -0.95 4.89
CA GLN A 63 -11.09 -0.19 4.16
C GLN A 63 -11.41 -0.82 2.80
N ALA A 64 -10.40 -1.28 2.06
CA ALA A 64 -10.58 -2.00 0.80
C ALA A 64 -11.42 -3.27 1.02
N ARG A 65 -11.09 -4.07 2.06
CA ARG A 65 -11.88 -5.25 2.43
C ARG A 65 -13.34 -4.91 2.76
N ARG A 66 -13.58 -3.87 3.58
CA ARG A 66 -14.95 -3.43 3.92
C ARG A 66 -15.75 -3.02 2.67
N THR A 67 -15.10 -2.36 1.73
CA THR A 67 -15.74 -1.88 0.50
C THR A 67 -16.12 -3.05 -0.43
N THR A 68 -15.26 -4.06 -0.55
CA THR A 68 -15.56 -5.27 -1.33
C THR A 68 -16.70 -6.06 -0.70
N LEU A 69 -16.75 -6.20 0.63
CA LEU A 69 -17.85 -6.87 1.34
C LEU A 69 -19.20 -6.16 1.18
N ARG A 70 -19.22 -4.82 1.22
CA ARG A 70 -20.45 -4.04 1.01
C ARG A 70 -21.04 -4.16 -0.39
N ARG A 71 -20.21 -4.34 -1.42
CA ARG A 71 -20.66 -4.52 -2.81
C ARG A 71 -21.20 -5.92 -3.10
N GLY A 72 -20.94 -6.89 -2.23
CA GLY A 72 -21.42 -8.26 -2.36
C GLY A 72 -22.82 -8.52 -1.80
N ALA A 73 -23.54 -7.51 -1.29
CA ALA A 73 -24.93 -7.68 -0.87
C ALA A 73 -25.78 -7.97 -2.12
N PRO A 74 -26.36 -9.18 -2.27
CA PRO A 74 -27.16 -9.53 -3.43
C PRO A 74 -28.38 -8.58 -3.50
N ALA A 75 -28.54 -7.93 -4.65
CA ALA A 75 -29.82 -7.35 -5.01
C ALA A 75 -30.85 -8.48 -5.05
N LEU A 76 -31.73 -8.52 -4.06
CA LEU A 76 -32.92 -9.36 -4.03
C LEU A 76 -33.89 -8.84 -5.10
N THR A 77 -33.82 -9.38 -6.33
CA THR A 77 -34.89 -9.37 -7.34
C THR A 77 -34.75 -10.54 -8.28
#